data_AF-A0A6I8SSX7-F1
#
_entry.id   AF-A0A6I8SSX7-F1
#
_cell.length_a   1.000
_cell.length_b   1.000
_cell.length_c   1.000
_cell.angle_alpha   90.00
_cell.angle_beta   90.00
_cell.angle_gamma   90.00
#
_symmetry.space_group_name_H-M   'P 1'
#
loop_
_entity.id
_entity.type
_entity.pdbx_description
1 polymer ?
#
loop_
_entity_poly.entity_id
_entity_poly.type
_entity_poly.pdbx_seq_one_letter_code
_entity_poly.pdbx_strand_id
1 'polypeptide(L)'
;EMGEDCDCGTVQDQCCDAATCKLKPGAQCAEGECCSNCKVAGEVCRERNDDCDLEDVCDGTSPWCPSDRFQANGAPCGKGEGYCYNGTCPTMQRQCTSLWGESKFLFYCHRN
;
A
#
# COMPACT_ATOMS: atom_id res chain seq x y z
N GLU A 1 13.82 -2.18 -16.13
CA GLU A 1 13.37 -3.09 -17.21
C GLU A 1 14.33 -4.26 -17.40
N MET A 2 14.13 -5.17 -18.38
CA MET A 2 15.07 -6.29 -18.60
C MET A 2 16.46 -5.75 -18.96
N GLY A 3 17.46 -6.03 -18.11
CA GLY A 3 18.84 -5.58 -18.30
C GLY A 3 19.22 -4.32 -17.54
N GLU A 4 18.26 -3.66 -16.88
CA GLU A 4 18.50 -2.52 -15.98
C GLU A 4 18.46 -2.98 -14.52
N ASP A 5 19.22 -2.31 -13.67
CA ASP A 5 19.21 -2.56 -12.22
C ASP A 5 18.38 -1.50 -11.47
N CYS A 6 18.16 -0.33 -12.11
CA CYS A 6 17.36 0.78 -11.62
C CYS A 6 17.01 1.73 -12.78
N ASP A 7 15.95 2.52 -12.62
CA ASP A 7 15.62 3.62 -13.52
C ASP A 7 15.21 4.87 -12.71
N CYS A 8 15.94 5.96 -12.90
CA CYS A 8 15.65 7.27 -12.27
C CYS A 8 15.25 8.33 -13.31
N GLY A 9 14.95 7.89 -14.54
CA GLY A 9 14.73 8.75 -15.70
C GLY A 9 16.00 9.52 -16.06
N THR A 10 15.83 10.77 -16.51
CA THR A 10 16.95 11.62 -16.96
C THR A 10 17.67 12.35 -15.83
N VAL A 11 17.17 12.26 -14.59
CA VAL A 11 17.70 13.00 -13.44
C VAL A 11 18.70 12.11 -12.70
N GLN A 12 19.91 12.63 -12.45
CA GLN A 12 20.90 11.86 -11.71
C GLN A 12 20.44 11.62 -10.26
N ASP A 13 20.26 10.34 -9.92
CA ASP A 13 19.96 9.91 -8.56
C ASP A 13 21.25 9.58 -7.77
N GLN A 14 21.19 9.59 -6.43
CA GLN A 14 22.33 9.25 -5.58
C GLN A 14 22.71 7.76 -5.62
N CYS A 15 21.75 6.89 -5.92
CA CYS A 15 21.87 5.44 -5.95
C CYS A 15 21.89 4.88 -7.38
N CYS A 16 21.26 5.56 -8.34
CA CYS A 16 21.19 5.14 -9.74
C CYS A 16 22.03 6.01 -10.69
N ASP A 17 22.70 5.35 -11.64
CA ASP A 17 23.33 6.00 -12.78
C ASP A 17 22.34 6.14 -13.94
N ALA A 18 21.83 7.36 -14.14
CA ALA A 18 20.83 7.69 -15.17
C ALA A 18 21.30 7.42 -16.61
N ALA A 19 22.61 7.36 -16.89
CA ALA A 19 23.12 7.13 -18.24
C ALA A 19 23.18 5.63 -18.59
N THR A 20 23.27 4.77 -17.58
CA THR A 20 23.48 3.33 -17.76
C THR A 20 22.37 2.46 -17.20
N CYS A 21 21.43 3.04 -16.43
CA CYS A 21 20.40 2.32 -15.70
C CYS A 21 20.98 1.24 -14.78
N LYS A 22 22.12 1.57 -14.15
CA LYS A 22 22.85 0.70 -13.23
C LYS A 22 22.98 1.33 -11.86
N LEU A 23 22.95 0.48 -10.83
CA LEU A 23 23.21 0.90 -9.47
C LEU A 23 24.65 1.43 -9.34
N LYS A 24 24.78 2.55 -8.64
CA LYS A 24 26.09 3.11 -8.28
C LYS A 24 26.81 2.18 -7.29
N PRO A 25 28.16 2.20 -7.26
CA PRO A 25 28.92 1.36 -6.35
C PRO A 25 28.47 1.51 -4.89
N GLY A 26 28.11 0.38 -4.26
CA GLY A 26 27.67 0.32 -2.86
C GLY A 26 26.17 0.53 -2.63
N ALA A 27 25.40 0.91 -3.65
CA ALA A 27 23.95 0.93 -3.59
C ALA A 27 23.39 -0.50 -3.63
N GLN A 28 22.37 -0.77 -2.80
CA GLN A 28 21.58 -2.01 -2.83
C GLN A 28 20.27 -1.83 -3.59
N CYS A 29 19.79 -0.60 -3.66
CA CYS A 29 18.53 -0.21 -4.29
C CYS A 29 18.63 1.26 -4.71
N ALA A 30 17.74 1.68 -5.61
CA ALA A 30 17.55 3.08 -5.97
C ALA A 30 16.07 3.50 -6.03
N GLU A 31 15.16 2.52 -5.97
CA GLU A 31 13.71 2.70 -6.06
C GLU A 31 13.02 1.71 -5.13
N GLY A 32 11.72 1.91 -4.93
CA GLY A 32 10.88 1.11 -4.04
C GLY A 32 10.74 1.71 -2.63
N GLU A 33 9.59 1.42 -2.01
CA GLU A 33 9.17 1.99 -0.73
C GLU A 33 10.07 1.56 0.44
N CYS A 34 10.77 0.44 0.30
CA CYS A 34 11.71 -0.09 1.28
C CYS A 34 13.16 0.36 1.01
N CYS A 35 13.38 1.27 0.05
CA CYS A 35 14.70 1.80 -0.26
C CYS A 35 14.95 3.13 0.43
N SER A 36 15.88 3.14 1.39
CA SER A 36 16.27 4.33 2.14
C SER A 36 17.79 4.48 2.12
N ASN A 37 18.29 5.64 1.69
CA ASN A 37 19.72 5.93 1.56
C ASN A 37 20.51 4.85 0.78
N CYS A 38 19.95 4.40 -0.34
CA CYS A 38 20.50 3.33 -1.18
C CYS A 38 20.64 1.97 -0.50
N LYS A 39 19.92 1.74 0.61
CA LYS A 39 19.90 0.49 1.38
C LYS A 39 18.46 0.01 1.54
N VAL A 40 18.30 -1.31 1.59
CA VAL A 40 17.02 -1.90 1.94
C VAL A 40 16.87 -1.85 3.46
N ALA A 41 15.77 -1.26 3.94
CA ALA A 41 15.45 -1.14 5.36
C ALA A 41 14.31 -2.10 5.74
N GLY A 42 14.26 -2.51 7.01
CA GLY A 42 13.19 -3.32 7.59
C GLY A 42 12.21 -2.45 8.37
N GLU A 43 11.47 -1.59 7.67
CA GLU A 43 10.52 -0.64 8.25
C GLU A 43 9.10 -0.83 7.70
N VAL A 44 8.11 -0.17 8.30
CA VAL A 44 6.74 -0.15 7.79
C VAL A 44 6.74 0.64 6.49
N CYS A 45 6.37 0.00 5.38
CA CYS A 45 6.27 0.64 4.06
C CYS A 45 4.84 1.02 3.69
N ARG A 46 3.83 0.42 4.36
CA ARG A 46 2.44 0.80 4.20
C ARG A 46 1.69 0.65 5.52
N GLU A 47 1.14 1.76 6.00
CA GLU A 47 0.25 1.79 7.15
C GLU A 47 -1.08 1.11 6.84
N ARG A 48 -1.70 0.51 7.86
CA ARG A 48 -3.05 -0.04 7.74
C ARG A 48 -4.09 1.06 7.52
N ASN A 49 -5.00 0.83 6.57
CA ASN A 49 -6.05 1.77 6.20
C ASN A 49 -7.34 1.59 7.02
N ASP A 50 -7.74 0.35 7.33
CA ASP A 50 -8.91 0.07 8.18
C ASP A 50 -8.81 -1.25 8.98
N ASP A 51 -9.91 -1.64 9.62
CA ASP A 51 -10.04 -2.89 10.41
C ASP A 51 -9.70 -4.17 9.63
N CYS A 52 -9.83 -4.13 8.30
CA CYS A 52 -9.62 -5.26 7.41
C CYS A 52 -8.25 -5.25 6.74
N ASP A 53 -7.45 -4.22 6.98
CA ASP A 53 -6.14 -4.05 6.39
C ASP A 53 -5.03 -4.29 7.42
N LEU A 54 -3.93 -4.90 6.97
CA LEU A 54 -2.74 -5.12 7.80
C LEU A 54 -1.64 -4.15 7.38
N GLU A 55 -0.74 -3.83 8.30
CA GLU A 55 0.47 -3.12 7.94
C GLU A 55 1.39 -4.01 7.10
N ASP A 56 2.02 -3.41 6.09
CA ASP A 56 3.08 -4.05 5.32
C ASP A 56 4.43 -3.56 5.80
N VAL A 57 5.29 -4.53 6.07
CA VAL A 57 6.62 -4.32 6.65
C VAL A 57 7.64 -4.88 5.67
N CYS A 58 8.63 -4.08 5.34
CA CYS A 58 9.76 -4.48 4.53
C CYS A 58 10.47 -5.68 5.14
N ASP A 59 10.78 -6.68 4.33
CA ASP A 59 11.45 -7.90 4.78
C ASP A 59 12.96 -7.71 5.03
N GLY A 60 13.49 -6.52 4.74
CA GLY A 60 14.91 -6.18 4.84
C GLY A 60 15.78 -6.72 3.71
N THR A 61 15.18 -7.32 2.67
CA THR A 61 15.88 -7.94 1.54
C THR A 61 15.41 -7.44 0.18
N SER A 62 14.13 -7.12 0.05
CA SER A 62 13.51 -6.51 -1.13
C SER A 62 13.42 -4.99 -0.97
N PRO A 63 13.76 -4.21 -2.02
CA PRO A 63 13.52 -2.77 -2.01
C PRO A 63 12.04 -2.39 -2.19
N TRP A 64 11.21 -3.33 -2.61
CA TRP A 64 9.78 -3.15 -2.80
C TRP A 64 9.00 -3.61 -1.57
N CYS A 65 7.97 -2.84 -1.22
CA CYS A 65 7.03 -3.26 -0.18
C CYS A 65 6.37 -4.59 -0.60
N PRO A 66 6.22 -5.57 0.32
CA PRO A 66 5.52 -6.80 0.00
C PRO A 66 4.08 -6.52 -0.41
N SER A 67 3.49 -7.41 -1.21
CA SER A 67 2.10 -7.28 -1.66
C SER A 67 1.13 -7.11 -0.49
N ASP A 68 0.15 -6.22 -0.69
CA ASP A 68 -0.89 -5.86 0.28
C ASP A 68 -1.49 -7.10 0.96
N ARG A 69 -1.22 -7.22 2.26
CA ARG A 69 -1.82 -8.23 3.12
C ARG A 69 -3.00 -7.64 3.85
N PHE A 70 -4.09 -8.37 3.84
CA PHE A 70 -5.31 -8.00 4.55
C PHE A 70 -5.80 -9.12 5.45
N GLN A 71 -6.71 -8.74 6.35
CA GLN A 71 -7.40 -9.69 7.21
C GLN A 71 -8.17 -10.72 6.38
N ALA A 72 -8.27 -11.93 6.92
CA ALA A 72 -9.02 -13.00 6.26
C ALA A 72 -10.46 -12.57 5.96
N ASN A 73 -10.93 -12.93 4.75
CA ASN A 73 -12.33 -12.72 4.37
C ASN A 73 -13.26 -13.34 5.42
N GLY A 74 -14.24 -12.58 5.89
CA GLY A 74 -15.15 -12.99 6.95
C GLY A 74 -14.75 -12.57 8.38
N ALA A 75 -13.59 -11.94 8.60
CA ALA A 75 -13.27 -11.35 9.89
C ALA A 75 -14.24 -10.20 10.24
N PRO A 76 -14.76 -10.08 11.47
CA PRO A 76 -15.66 -8.99 11.84
C PRO A 76 -14.95 -7.64 11.83
N CYS A 77 -15.62 -6.59 11.34
CA CYS A 77 -15.04 -5.26 11.18
C CYS A 77 -16.08 -4.14 11.43
N GLY A 78 -15.64 -2.89 11.52
CA GLY A 78 -16.56 -1.75 11.66
C GLY A 78 -17.41 -1.84 12.93
N LYS A 79 -16.79 -2.25 14.04
CA LYS A 79 -17.46 -2.54 15.33
C LYS A 79 -18.50 -3.66 15.26
N GLY A 80 -18.36 -4.60 14.33
CA GLY A 80 -19.25 -5.75 14.17
C GLY A 80 -20.43 -5.51 13.21
N GLU A 81 -20.44 -4.39 12.51
CA GLU A 81 -21.46 -4.04 11.51
C GLU A 81 -21.21 -4.68 10.14
N GLY A 82 -20.04 -5.30 9.93
CA GLY A 82 -19.67 -5.93 8.68
C GLY A 82 -18.60 -7.00 8.84
N TYR A 83 -18.20 -7.54 7.70
CA TYR A 83 -17.16 -8.55 7.59
C TYR A 83 -16.17 -8.18 6.50
N CYS A 84 -14.89 -8.42 6.75
CA CYS A 84 -13.82 -8.11 5.82
C CYS A 84 -13.98 -8.85 4.51
N TYR A 85 -13.73 -8.13 3.42
CA TYR A 85 -13.68 -8.69 2.08
C TYR A 85 -12.61 -7.96 1.26
N ASN A 86 -11.58 -8.70 0.85
CA ASN A 86 -10.44 -8.22 0.05
C ASN A 86 -9.86 -6.89 0.57
N GLY A 87 -9.50 -6.84 1.86
CA GLY A 87 -8.86 -5.66 2.47
C GLY A 87 -9.79 -4.50 2.80
N THR A 88 -11.09 -4.63 2.59
CA THR A 88 -12.07 -3.59 2.93
C THR A 88 -13.08 -4.10 3.95
N CYS A 89 -13.58 -3.19 4.78
CA CYS A 89 -14.78 -3.44 5.58
C CYS A 89 -16.03 -2.86 4.87
N PRO A 90 -16.71 -3.63 3.99
CA PRO A 90 -17.96 -3.20 3.38
C PRO A 90 -19.08 -3.21 4.42
N THR A 91 -19.70 -2.04 4.63
CA THR A 91 -20.94 -1.92 5.38
C THR A 91 -21.99 -1.20 4.54
N MET A 92 -23.26 -1.45 4.84
CA MET A 92 -24.37 -0.77 4.17
C MET A 92 -24.25 0.75 4.31
N GLN A 93 -23.91 1.22 5.52
CA GLN A 93 -23.61 2.62 5.81
C GLN A 93 -22.52 3.18 4.89
N ARG A 94 -21.35 2.52 4.83
CA ARG A 94 -20.21 2.97 4.01
C ARG A 94 -20.55 3.01 2.53
N GLN A 95 -21.23 1.99 2.01
CA GLN A 95 -21.65 1.94 0.61
C GLN A 95 -22.62 3.08 0.28
N CYS A 96 -23.58 3.33 1.15
CA CYS A 96 -24.56 4.40 0.97
C CYS A 96 -23.96 5.79 1.07
N THR A 97 -23.09 6.03 2.04
CA THR A 97 -22.35 7.30 2.16
C THR A 97 -21.48 7.53 0.92
N SER A 98 -20.83 6.50 0.39
CA SER A 98 -20.01 6.61 -0.82
C SER A 98 -20.84 6.96 -2.07
N LEU A 99 -22.02 6.34 -2.23
CA LEU A 99 -22.89 6.56 -3.39
C LEU A 99 -23.64 7.90 -3.34
N TRP A 100 -24.12 8.30 -2.15
CA TRP A 100 -25.12 9.37 -2.02
C TRP A 100 -24.64 10.56 -1.16
N GLY A 101 -23.52 10.41 -0.45
CA GLY A 101 -23.06 11.36 0.56
C GLY A 101 -23.78 11.20 1.90
N GLU A 102 -23.14 11.66 2.98
CA GLU A 102 -23.65 11.49 4.35
C GLU A 102 -25.04 12.06 4.57
N SER A 103 -25.33 13.23 3.99
CA SER A 103 -26.61 13.94 4.18
C SER A 103 -27.82 13.24 3.55
N LYS A 104 -27.59 12.25 2.67
CA LYS A 104 -28.64 11.53 1.95
C LYS A 104 -28.85 10.10 2.45
N PHE A 105 -28.06 9.65 3.43
CA PHE A 105 -28.17 8.31 4.00
C PHE A 105 -29.60 7.99 4.49
N LEU A 106 -30.22 8.92 5.24
CA LEU A 106 -31.55 8.73 5.80
C LEU A 106 -32.66 8.57 4.75
N PHE A 107 -32.49 9.15 3.56
CA PHE A 107 -33.52 9.14 2.51
C PHE A 107 -33.45 7.91 1.61
N TYR A 108 -32.24 7.44 1.30
CA TYR A 108 -32.05 6.36 0.31
C TYR A 108 -31.68 5.02 0.92
N CYS A 109 -31.20 5.02 2.17
CA CYS A 109 -30.50 3.87 2.73
C CYS A 109 -30.91 3.48 4.14
N HIS A 110 -31.59 4.33 4.89
CA HIS A 110 -32.15 3.92 6.16
C HIS A 110 -33.29 2.92 5.94
N ARG A 111 -33.18 1.77 6.59
CA ARG A 111 -34.22 0.73 6.59
C ARG A 111 -35.13 1.03 7.78
N ASN A 112 -36.42 1.32 7.52
CA ASN A 112 -37.44 1.52 8.55
C ASN A 112 -37.51 0.35 9.53
#